data_AF-A0A6G2HDB4-F1
#
_entry.id   AF-A0A6G2HDB4-F1
#
_cell.length_a   1.000
_cell.length_b   1.000
_cell.length_c   1.000
_cell.angle_alpha   90.00
_cell.angle_beta   90.00
_cell.angle_gamma   90.00
#
_symmetry.space_group_name_H-M   'P 1'
#
loop_
_entity.id
_entity.type
_entity.pdbx_description
1 polymer ?
#
loop_
_entity_poly.entity_id
_entity_poly.type
_entity_poly.pdbx_seq_one_letter_code
_entity_poly.pdbx_strand_id
1 'polypeptide(L)'
;MSHDEGPGAPSGGGAGGGGGGDWGGNSDRDVGISRHVDPENPDISDLLDKLDALKETVDEPHEREKVRQTISLVERMPGSSAFTTRISKYTSRDVAESFVGGIVLSLPLLVEDGVFDIAAWFVASTVGPVPVFLAFNVLFVVAMTTGLLYYADFRDVRIENPLLGIVPHRLVAVLLISFTVAFSMMLLWGRLHEGDPPAVEAFARVTVIWAAAAFGAALGDILPGESEGRKLGDRLGDLGESLRDD
;
A
#
# COMPACT_ATOMS: atom_id res chain seq x y z
N MET A 1 -39.17 50.80 33.55
CA MET A 1 -38.45 51.85 34.31
C MET A 1 -36.96 51.52 34.19
N SER A 2 -36.21 51.93 33.18
CA SER A 2 -35.77 53.27 32.74
C SER A 2 -34.83 53.98 33.73
N HIS A 3 -33.56 54.09 33.31
CA HIS A 3 -32.53 55.11 33.63
C HIS A 3 -32.04 55.18 35.10
N ASP A 4 -30.75 55.38 35.43
CA ASP A 4 -29.78 56.33 34.85
C ASP A 4 -28.29 56.04 35.19
N GLU A 5 -27.43 56.64 34.35
CA GLU A 5 -26.08 57.25 34.58
C GLU A 5 -24.94 56.46 35.27
N GLY A 6 -23.67 56.51 34.86
CA GLY A 6 -22.90 57.50 34.10
C GLY A 6 -21.39 57.34 34.41
N PRO A 7 -20.46 58.16 33.87
CA PRO A 7 -19.33 57.68 33.06
C PRO A 7 -17.91 57.91 33.64
N GLY A 8 -16.90 57.33 32.98
CA GLY A 8 -15.48 57.67 33.17
C GLY A 8 -14.59 57.19 32.02
N ALA A 9 -14.13 58.12 31.19
CA ALA A 9 -13.03 58.00 30.22
C ALA A 9 -11.98 59.10 30.56
N PRO A 10 -10.92 59.36 29.78
CA PRO A 10 -9.85 58.52 29.21
C PRO A 10 -8.43 59.10 29.53
N SER A 11 -7.35 58.38 29.21
CA SER A 11 -6.00 58.92 28.83
C SER A 11 -5.06 57.72 28.56
N GLY A 12 -4.11 57.69 27.63
CA GLY A 12 -3.48 58.72 26.81
C GLY A 12 -1.97 58.47 26.80
N GLY A 13 -1.37 58.34 25.59
CA GLY A 13 0.08 58.37 25.34
C GLY A 13 0.71 57.01 25.03
N GLY A 14 1.48 56.77 23.96
CA GLY A 14 2.06 57.66 22.96
C GLY A 14 3.55 57.33 22.76
N ALA A 15 3.96 57.25 21.48
CA ALA A 15 5.33 57.17 20.94
C ALA A 15 6.08 55.83 21.12
N GLY A 16 6.81 55.30 20.15
CA GLY A 16 7.29 55.84 18.87
C GLY A 16 8.67 55.22 18.58
N GLY A 17 8.98 54.93 17.31
CA GLY A 17 10.33 54.46 16.94
C GLY A 17 10.38 53.74 15.60
N GLY A 18 10.25 54.49 14.51
CA GLY A 18 10.54 54.00 13.17
C GLY A 18 12.05 53.94 12.90
N GLY A 19 12.44 53.02 12.02
CA GLY A 19 13.78 52.94 11.44
C GLY A 19 13.69 52.23 10.10
N GLY A 20 13.58 53.02 9.03
CA GLY A 20 13.72 52.55 7.65
C GLY A 20 15.19 52.41 7.26
N GLY A 21 15.51 51.37 6.52
CA GLY A 21 16.73 51.17 5.74
C GLY A 21 16.34 50.29 4.55
N ASP A 22 16.24 50.89 3.37
CA ASP A 22 17.27 50.82 2.32
C ASP A 22 17.20 49.48 1.55
N TRP A 23 16.35 49.47 0.52
CA TRP A 23 16.29 48.38 -0.46
C TRP A 23 16.98 48.85 -1.73
N GLY A 24 18.29 48.59 -1.79
CA GLY A 24 19.09 48.72 -3.00
C GLY A 24 20.30 47.80 -2.91
N GLY A 25 20.48 46.93 -3.91
CA GLY A 25 21.80 46.36 -4.22
C GLY A 25 21.91 44.84 -4.17
N ASN A 26 21.82 44.25 -5.35
CA ASN A 26 22.32 42.94 -5.75
C ASN A 26 23.63 42.53 -5.06
N SER A 27 23.64 41.37 -4.40
CA SER A 27 24.83 40.52 -4.35
C SER A 27 24.40 39.06 -4.21
N ASP A 28 24.50 38.33 -5.32
CA ASP A 28 24.68 36.88 -5.33
C ASP A 28 25.74 36.53 -4.29
N ARG A 29 25.32 35.85 -3.22
CA ARG A 29 26.24 35.20 -2.29
C ARG A 29 25.77 33.77 -2.11
N ASP A 30 26.57 32.89 -2.67
CA ASP A 30 26.57 31.46 -2.45
C ASP A 30 26.36 31.16 -0.96
N VAL A 31 25.18 30.61 -0.64
CA VAL A 31 24.90 30.08 0.69
C VAL A 31 25.66 28.76 0.80
N GLY A 32 26.93 28.85 1.18
CA GLY A 32 27.72 27.71 1.62
C GLY A 32 27.07 27.11 2.86
N ILE A 33 26.39 25.98 2.68
CA ILE A 33 25.88 25.17 3.78
C ILE A 33 27.10 24.58 4.48
N SER A 34 27.43 25.11 5.66
CA SER A 34 28.38 24.49 6.60
C SER A 34 27.83 23.12 7.01
N ARG A 35 28.33 22.05 6.37
CA ARG A 35 28.02 20.66 6.74
C ARG A 35 28.55 20.41 8.15
N HIS A 36 27.64 20.15 9.10
CA HIS A 36 28.01 19.69 10.44
C HIS A 36 28.67 18.32 10.31
N VAL A 37 29.97 18.25 10.63
CA VAL A 37 30.75 17.01 10.70
C VAL A 37 30.41 16.33 12.02
N ASP A 38 29.61 15.27 11.97
CA ASP A 38 29.30 14.45 13.14
C ASP A 38 30.34 13.30 13.22
N PRO A 39 31.26 13.30 14.20
CA PRO A 39 32.39 12.36 14.23
C PRO A 39 32.00 10.90 14.51
N GLU A 40 30.74 10.62 14.85
CA GLU A 40 30.26 9.29 15.21
C GLU A 40 29.64 8.48 14.05
N ASN A 41 29.46 9.07 12.86
CA ASN A 41 29.00 8.34 11.68
C ASN A 41 29.58 8.91 10.36
N PRO A 42 30.78 8.46 9.93
CA PRO A 42 31.42 8.97 8.72
C PRO A 42 30.65 8.56 7.45
N ASP A 43 30.09 9.53 6.73
CA ASP A 43 29.46 9.29 5.42
C ASP A 43 30.53 9.10 4.32
N ILE A 44 30.20 8.30 3.30
CA ILE A 44 31.05 8.06 2.12
C ILE A 44 31.33 9.38 1.40
N SER A 45 30.36 10.30 1.40
CA SER A 45 30.51 11.66 0.86
C SER A 45 31.64 12.44 1.54
N ASP A 46 31.79 12.30 2.86
CA ASP A 46 32.82 13.01 3.62
C ASP A 46 34.21 12.38 3.42
N LEU A 47 34.28 11.08 3.11
CA LEU A 47 35.52 10.41 2.72
C LEU A 47 35.98 10.83 1.32
N LEU A 48 35.05 11.00 0.38
CA LEU A 48 35.36 11.50 -0.96
C LEU A 48 35.87 12.94 -0.93
N ASP A 49 35.23 13.82 -0.16
CA ASP A 49 35.66 15.21 -0.01
C ASP A 49 37.08 15.30 0.60
N LYS A 50 37.41 14.44 1.57
CA LYS A 50 38.77 14.37 2.16
C LYS A 50 39.81 13.84 1.16
N LEU A 51 39.45 12.87 0.31
CA LEU A 51 40.35 12.33 -0.70
C LEU A 51 40.61 13.33 -1.83
N ASP A 52 39.62 14.13 -2.22
CA ASP A 52 39.81 15.21 -3.19
C ASP A 52 40.68 16.35 -2.64
N ALA A 53 40.52 16.73 -1.37
CA ALA A 53 41.41 17.69 -0.73
C ALA A 53 42.87 17.18 -0.65
N LEU A 54 43.07 15.86 -0.48
CA LEU A 54 44.39 15.24 -0.48
C LEU A 54 45.04 15.21 -1.87
N LYS A 55 44.23 15.03 -2.93
CA LYS A 55 44.70 15.09 -4.32
C LYS A 55 45.26 16.46 -4.71
N GLU A 56 44.70 17.53 -4.15
CA GLU A 56 45.11 18.92 -4.42
C GLU A 56 46.40 19.30 -3.68
N THR A 57 46.69 18.65 -2.54
CA THR A 57 47.86 18.94 -1.70
C THR A 57 49.08 18.06 -2.00
N VAL A 58 48.92 16.99 -2.78
CA VAL A 58 50.01 16.09 -3.15
C VAL A 58 50.71 16.59 -4.41
N ASP A 59 52.02 16.85 -4.30
CA ASP A 59 52.85 17.39 -5.38
C ASP A 59 53.50 16.31 -6.26
N GLU A 60 53.57 15.06 -5.79
CA GLU A 60 54.30 13.99 -6.48
C GLU A 60 53.42 13.21 -7.47
N PRO A 61 53.85 13.03 -8.74
CA PRO A 61 53.00 12.45 -9.79
C PRO A 61 52.61 10.99 -9.52
N HIS A 62 53.44 10.24 -8.79
CA HIS A 62 53.16 8.84 -8.46
C HIS A 62 52.15 8.68 -7.31
N GLU A 63 52.02 9.70 -6.46
CA GLU A 63 51.06 9.72 -5.35
C GLU A 63 49.68 10.17 -5.83
N ARG A 64 49.61 11.13 -6.76
CA ARG A 64 48.34 11.55 -7.41
C ARG A 64 47.61 10.39 -8.10
N GLU A 65 48.36 9.48 -8.69
CA GLU A 65 47.77 8.32 -9.38
C GLU A 65 47.17 7.32 -8.39
N LYS A 66 47.82 7.08 -7.24
CA LYS A 66 47.26 6.25 -6.16
C LYS A 66 45.98 6.83 -5.58
N VAL A 67 45.89 8.15 -5.43
CA VAL A 67 44.68 8.83 -4.94
C VAL A 67 43.53 8.67 -5.94
N ARG A 68 43.77 8.87 -7.24
CA ARG A 68 42.75 8.65 -8.29
C ARG A 68 42.25 7.21 -8.32
N GLN A 69 43.16 6.26 -8.19
CA GLN A 69 42.81 4.84 -8.20
C GLN A 69 41.92 4.49 -7.00
N THR A 70 42.23 5.05 -5.82
CA THR A 70 41.44 4.87 -4.60
C THR A 70 40.04 5.48 -4.71
N ILE A 71 39.92 6.70 -5.25
CA ILE A 71 38.61 7.34 -5.52
C ILE A 71 37.78 6.46 -6.46
N SER A 72 38.39 5.97 -7.54
CA SER A 72 37.69 5.12 -8.52
C SER A 72 37.24 3.76 -7.97
N LEU A 73 37.95 3.22 -6.96
CA LEU A 73 37.58 1.98 -6.30
C LEU A 73 36.40 2.19 -5.34
N VAL A 74 36.37 3.33 -4.64
CA VAL A 74 35.26 3.71 -3.74
C VAL A 74 33.99 4.01 -4.54
N GLU A 75 34.09 4.69 -5.68
CA GLU A 75 32.97 4.94 -6.59
C GLU A 75 32.38 3.65 -7.20
N ARG A 76 33.21 2.60 -7.35
CA ARG A 76 32.80 1.31 -7.93
C ARG A 76 32.32 0.30 -6.91
N MET A 77 32.34 0.61 -5.61
CA MET A 77 31.79 -0.29 -4.59
C MET A 77 30.26 -0.32 -4.69
N PRO A 78 29.64 -1.51 -4.88
CA PRO A 78 28.19 -1.63 -4.85
C PRO A 78 27.70 -1.38 -3.41
N GLY A 79 27.13 -0.21 -3.17
CA GLY A 79 26.61 0.19 -1.86
C GLY A 79 26.63 1.70 -1.58
N SER A 80 27.46 2.50 -2.28
CA SER A 80 27.57 3.95 -2.02
C SER A 80 26.41 4.78 -2.58
N SER A 81 25.72 4.29 -3.61
CA SER A 81 24.44 4.83 -4.09
C SER A 81 23.22 4.21 -3.41
N ALA A 82 23.40 3.11 -2.66
CA ALA A 82 22.29 2.39 -2.03
C ALA A 82 21.82 3.06 -0.73
N PHE A 83 22.68 3.81 -0.04
CA PHE A 83 22.35 4.49 1.22
C PHE A 83 22.14 6.01 1.09
N THR A 84 22.36 6.60 -0.09
CA THR A 84 22.01 7.99 -0.40
C THR A 84 20.60 8.14 -0.97
N THR A 85 19.76 7.11 -0.81
CA THR A 85 18.32 7.21 -1.09
C THR A 85 17.66 7.97 0.05
N ARG A 86 17.85 9.30 0.03
CA ARG A 86 16.90 10.27 0.55
C ARG A 86 15.50 9.74 0.23
N ILE A 87 14.63 9.56 1.23
CA ILE A 87 13.23 9.17 1.06
C ILE A 87 12.59 10.11 0.02
N SER A 88 12.61 9.71 -1.25
CA SER A 88 12.22 10.57 -2.35
C SER A 88 10.86 10.12 -2.83
N LYS A 89 9.86 10.91 -2.45
CA LYS A 89 8.45 10.89 -2.89
C LYS A 89 7.66 9.64 -2.49
N TYR A 90 6.66 9.87 -1.63
CA TYR A 90 5.50 9.01 -1.48
C TYR A 90 4.89 8.77 -2.86
N THR A 91 5.05 7.55 -3.38
CA THR A 91 4.64 7.18 -4.72
C THR A 91 3.18 6.71 -4.70
N SER A 92 2.49 6.75 -5.84
CA SER A 92 1.14 6.19 -5.96
C SER A 92 1.08 4.70 -5.57
N ARG A 93 2.20 3.97 -5.72
CA ARG A 93 2.40 2.61 -5.23
C ARG A 93 2.31 2.53 -3.70
N ASP A 94 3.00 3.40 -2.98
CA ASP A 94 3.01 3.42 -1.51
C ASP A 94 1.64 3.77 -0.92
N VAL A 95 0.89 4.65 -1.61
CA VAL A 95 -0.52 4.95 -1.29
C VAL A 95 -1.37 3.70 -1.43
N ALA A 96 -1.23 2.98 -2.54
CA ALA A 96 -2.00 1.77 -2.80
C ALA A 96 -1.64 0.66 -1.79
N GLU A 97 -0.36 0.49 -1.46
CA GLU A 97 0.10 -0.47 -0.45
C GLU A 97 -0.43 -0.15 0.94
N SER A 98 -0.37 1.12 1.34
CA SER A 98 -0.91 1.59 2.62
C SER A 98 -2.44 1.38 2.69
N PHE A 99 -3.14 1.67 1.60
CA PHE A 99 -4.59 1.49 1.50
C PHE A 99 -4.99 0.01 1.58
N VAL A 100 -4.30 -0.85 0.83
CA VAL A 100 -4.52 -2.30 0.84
C VAL A 100 -4.22 -2.88 2.23
N GLY A 101 -3.08 -2.54 2.83
CA GLY A 101 -2.71 -2.98 4.18
C GLY A 101 -3.73 -2.53 5.24
N GLY A 102 -4.21 -1.29 5.13
CA GLY A 102 -5.27 -0.76 6.00
C GLY A 102 -6.57 -1.55 5.90
N ILE A 103 -7.01 -1.92 4.68
CA ILE A 103 -8.21 -2.75 4.48
C ILE A 103 -8.00 -4.15 5.05
N VAL A 104 -6.86 -4.78 4.76
CA VAL A 104 -6.56 -6.15 5.21
C VAL A 104 -6.58 -6.26 6.73
N LEU A 105 -6.09 -5.24 7.45
CA LEU A 105 -6.10 -5.23 8.92
C LEU A 105 -7.45 -4.80 9.52
N SER A 106 -8.15 -3.85 8.90
CA SER A 106 -9.41 -3.32 9.44
C SER A 106 -10.61 -4.23 9.19
N LEU A 107 -10.64 -4.96 8.07
CA LEU A 107 -11.80 -5.75 7.69
C LEU A 107 -12.11 -6.88 8.68
N PRO A 108 -11.14 -7.70 9.14
CA PRO A 108 -11.42 -8.72 10.17
C PRO A 108 -12.00 -8.12 11.46
N LEU A 109 -11.50 -6.95 11.87
CA LEU A 109 -12.00 -6.23 13.05
C LEU A 109 -13.41 -5.68 12.85
N LEU A 110 -13.73 -5.18 11.65
CA LEU A 110 -15.07 -4.73 11.30
C LEU A 110 -16.10 -5.87 11.36
N VAL A 111 -15.66 -7.07 11.01
CA VAL A 111 -16.52 -8.25 10.82
C VAL A 111 -16.69 -9.09 12.09
N GLU A 112 -15.83 -8.92 13.10
CA GLU A 112 -15.80 -9.75 14.33
C GLU A 112 -17.18 -9.98 14.98
N ASP A 113 -17.95 -8.91 15.19
CA ASP A 113 -19.35 -8.98 15.66
C ASP A 113 -20.34 -8.31 14.69
N GLY A 114 -19.86 -7.58 13.68
CA GLY A 114 -20.70 -6.74 12.82
C GLY A 114 -21.43 -7.47 11.68
N VAL A 115 -21.17 -8.75 11.45
CA VAL A 115 -21.67 -9.47 10.25
C VAL A 115 -23.19 -9.38 10.09
N PHE A 116 -23.91 -9.56 11.18
CA PHE A 116 -25.37 -9.60 11.18
C PHE A 116 -25.95 -8.20 10.92
N ASP A 117 -25.42 -7.19 11.60
CA ASP A 117 -25.84 -5.79 11.44
C ASP A 117 -25.53 -5.27 10.02
N ILE A 118 -24.33 -5.58 9.51
CA ILE A 118 -23.91 -5.20 8.16
C ILE A 118 -24.80 -5.89 7.11
N ALA A 119 -25.10 -7.18 7.29
CA ALA A 119 -25.97 -7.91 6.39
C ALA A 119 -27.40 -7.36 6.37
N ALA A 120 -27.95 -7.05 7.55
CA ALA A 120 -29.26 -6.40 7.65
C ALA A 120 -29.25 -5.04 6.94
N TRP A 121 -28.19 -4.24 7.12
CA TRP A 121 -28.02 -2.95 6.43
C TRP A 121 -27.93 -3.10 4.91
N PHE A 122 -27.25 -4.13 4.41
CA PHE A 122 -27.17 -4.40 2.96
C PHE A 122 -28.52 -4.66 2.32
N VAL A 123 -29.42 -5.34 3.03
CA VAL A 123 -30.75 -5.70 2.52
C VAL A 123 -31.79 -4.61 2.78
N ALA A 124 -31.55 -3.73 3.76
CA ALA A 124 -32.47 -2.66 4.13
C ALA A 124 -32.70 -1.62 3.00
N SER A 125 -31.68 -1.33 2.19
CA SER A 125 -31.79 -0.35 1.11
C SER A 125 -31.90 -1.03 -0.25
N THR A 126 -33.12 -1.06 -0.78
CA THR A 126 -33.45 -1.66 -2.07
C THR A 126 -33.88 -0.59 -3.08
N VAL A 127 -33.37 -0.71 -4.31
CA VAL A 127 -33.87 0.06 -5.46
C VAL A 127 -34.53 -0.96 -6.39
N GLY A 128 -35.86 -1.00 -6.37
CA GLY A 128 -36.62 -2.08 -7.00
C GLY A 128 -36.37 -3.43 -6.29
N PRO A 129 -36.14 -4.54 -7.02
CA PRO A 129 -35.87 -5.85 -6.41
C PRO A 129 -34.42 -6.04 -5.95
N VAL A 130 -33.53 -5.07 -6.18
CA VAL A 130 -32.09 -5.23 -5.96
C VAL A 130 -31.64 -4.50 -4.69
N PRO A 131 -31.03 -5.21 -3.72
CA PRO A 131 -30.34 -4.57 -2.59
C PRO A 131 -29.03 -3.93 -3.08
N VAL A 132 -29.00 -2.60 -3.14
CA VAL A 132 -27.92 -1.85 -3.80
C VAL A 132 -26.60 -2.00 -3.04
N PHE A 133 -26.64 -1.95 -1.71
CA PHE A 133 -25.44 -2.08 -0.90
C PHE A 133 -24.86 -3.49 -0.92
N LEU A 134 -25.70 -4.52 -1.04
CA LEU A 134 -25.23 -5.89 -1.26
C LEU A 134 -24.49 -6.01 -2.60
N ALA A 135 -25.06 -5.47 -3.67
CA ALA A 135 -24.43 -5.46 -4.99
C ALA A 135 -23.09 -4.69 -4.96
N PHE A 136 -23.05 -3.56 -4.25
CA PHE A 136 -21.83 -2.79 -4.04
C PHE A 136 -20.78 -3.60 -3.26
N ASN A 137 -21.17 -4.32 -2.21
CA ASN A 137 -20.26 -5.18 -1.45
C ASN A 137 -19.65 -6.28 -2.34
N VAL A 138 -20.48 -6.99 -3.11
CA VAL A 138 -19.99 -8.02 -4.05
C VAL A 138 -19.02 -7.42 -5.06
N LEU A 139 -19.38 -6.27 -5.64
CA LEU A 139 -18.50 -5.56 -6.57
C LEU A 139 -17.19 -5.14 -5.89
N PHE A 140 -17.25 -4.64 -4.67
CA PHE A 140 -16.08 -4.24 -3.88
C PHE A 140 -15.16 -5.43 -3.62
N VAL A 141 -15.69 -6.58 -3.19
CA VAL A 141 -14.89 -7.81 -2.97
C VAL A 141 -14.20 -8.24 -4.24
N VAL A 142 -14.91 -8.27 -5.37
CA VAL A 142 -14.35 -8.66 -6.68
C VAL A 142 -13.29 -7.66 -7.14
N ALA A 143 -13.57 -6.36 -7.06
CA ALA A 143 -12.66 -5.31 -7.48
C ALA A 143 -11.39 -5.28 -6.63
N MET A 144 -11.52 -5.40 -5.30
CA MET A 144 -10.38 -5.46 -4.39
C MET A 144 -9.55 -6.72 -4.58
N THR A 145 -10.19 -7.87 -4.73
CA THR A 145 -9.49 -9.14 -5.03
C THR A 145 -8.75 -9.03 -6.37
N THR A 146 -9.36 -8.43 -7.38
CA THR A 146 -8.72 -8.16 -8.66
C THR A 146 -7.53 -7.20 -8.50
N GLY A 147 -7.68 -6.14 -7.72
CA GLY A 147 -6.59 -5.21 -7.41
C GLY A 147 -5.41 -5.90 -6.71
N LEU A 148 -5.70 -6.76 -5.74
CA LEU A 148 -4.71 -7.58 -5.05
C LEU A 148 -3.98 -8.53 -6.00
N LEU A 149 -4.69 -9.24 -6.89
CA LEU A 149 -4.08 -10.22 -7.78
C LEU A 149 -3.34 -9.61 -8.99
N TYR A 150 -3.80 -8.47 -9.51
CA TYR A 150 -3.36 -7.95 -10.82
C TYR A 150 -2.79 -6.54 -10.79
N TYR A 151 -3.18 -5.68 -9.83
CA TYR A 151 -2.69 -4.30 -9.76
C TYR A 151 -1.46 -4.17 -8.83
N ALA A 152 -1.31 -5.07 -7.85
CA ALA A 152 -0.07 -5.27 -7.11
C ALA A 152 0.94 -6.00 -8.02
N ASP A 153 1.46 -5.24 -8.99
CA ASP A 153 2.48 -5.61 -9.98
C ASP A 153 3.58 -6.52 -9.43
N PHE A 154 3.42 -7.84 -9.64
CA PHE A 154 4.48 -8.80 -9.35
C PHE A 154 4.75 -9.86 -10.40
N ARG A 155 3.84 -10.19 -11.34
CA ARG A 155 4.16 -11.17 -12.41
C ARG A 155 3.41 -10.89 -13.70
N ASP A 156 4.14 -11.04 -14.79
CA ASP A 156 3.66 -11.09 -16.17
C ASP A 156 2.78 -12.34 -16.34
N VAL A 157 1.51 -12.24 -15.96
CA VAL A 157 0.56 -13.36 -16.08
C VAL A 157 0.11 -13.43 -17.53
N ARG A 158 0.77 -14.29 -18.31
CA ARG A 158 0.24 -14.73 -19.61
C ARG A 158 -1.16 -15.29 -19.38
N ILE A 159 -2.14 -14.63 -19.97
CA ILE A 159 -3.54 -15.06 -19.95
C ILE A 159 -3.64 -16.29 -20.85
N GLU A 160 -3.32 -17.47 -20.32
CA GLU A 160 -3.61 -18.74 -20.97
C GLU A 160 -5.04 -19.14 -20.60
N ASN A 161 -5.95 -18.97 -21.55
CA ASN A 161 -7.37 -19.40 -21.54
C ASN A 161 -8.27 -18.70 -20.51
N PRO A 162 -8.78 -17.49 -20.82
CA PRO A 162 -9.79 -16.82 -20.01
C PRO A 162 -11.14 -17.54 -20.06
N LEU A 163 -11.84 -17.64 -18.93
CA LEU A 163 -13.24 -18.07 -18.90
C LEU A 163 -14.09 -17.00 -19.60
N LEU A 164 -14.91 -17.41 -20.57
CA LEU A 164 -15.75 -16.51 -21.38
C LEU A 164 -14.98 -15.41 -22.15
N GLY A 165 -13.65 -15.56 -22.34
CA GLY A 165 -12.85 -14.58 -23.08
C GLY A 165 -12.41 -13.34 -22.28
N ILE A 166 -12.98 -13.10 -21.09
CA ILE A 166 -12.85 -11.83 -20.34
C ILE A 166 -12.34 -12.05 -18.91
N VAL A 167 -12.71 -13.16 -18.25
CA VAL A 167 -12.43 -13.35 -16.81
C VAL A 167 -11.26 -14.33 -16.59
N PRO A 168 -10.20 -13.96 -15.86
CA PRO A 168 -9.10 -14.87 -15.56
C PRO A 168 -9.54 -16.06 -14.71
N HIS A 169 -9.14 -17.29 -15.09
CA HIS A 169 -9.48 -18.51 -14.34
C HIS A 169 -8.99 -18.47 -12.88
N ARG A 170 -7.81 -17.86 -12.63
CA ARG A 170 -7.23 -17.69 -11.30
C ARG A 170 -8.14 -16.89 -10.37
N LEU A 171 -8.67 -15.76 -10.86
CA LEU A 171 -9.61 -14.93 -10.11
C LEU A 171 -10.88 -15.71 -9.74
N VAL A 172 -11.45 -16.43 -10.71
CA VAL A 172 -12.66 -17.24 -10.49
C VAL A 172 -12.42 -18.32 -9.45
N ALA A 173 -11.29 -19.03 -9.53
CA ALA A 173 -10.94 -20.06 -8.57
C ALA A 173 -10.79 -19.50 -7.15
N VAL A 174 -10.06 -18.39 -6.98
CA VAL A 174 -9.88 -17.74 -5.67
C VAL A 174 -11.21 -17.27 -5.10
N LEU A 175 -12.05 -16.62 -5.90
CA LEU A 175 -13.36 -16.13 -5.47
C LEU A 175 -14.32 -17.27 -5.11
N LEU A 176 -14.37 -18.34 -5.91
CA LEU A 176 -15.24 -19.48 -5.64
C LEU A 176 -14.78 -20.27 -4.41
N ILE A 177 -13.49 -20.59 -4.30
CA ILE A 177 -12.96 -21.34 -3.17
C ILE A 177 -13.18 -20.55 -1.87
N SER A 178 -12.85 -19.26 -1.86
CA SER A 178 -13.07 -18.41 -0.68
C SER A 178 -14.56 -18.29 -0.33
N PHE A 179 -15.45 -18.19 -1.32
CA PHE A 179 -16.89 -18.16 -1.08
C PHE A 179 -17.38 -19.47 -0.47
N THR A 180 -16.97 -20.61 -1.03
CA THR A 180 -17.31 -21.94 -0.50
C THR A 180 -16.80 -22.10 0.93
N VAL A 181 -15.59 -21.65 1.24
CA VAL A 181 -15.05 -21.68 2.60
C VAL A 181 -15.88 -20.80 3.54
N ALA A 182 -16.17 -19.55 3.17
CA ALA A 182 -17.00 -18.65 3.97
C ALA A 182 -18.40 -19.22 4.24
N PHE A 183 -19.07 -19.69 3.19
CA PHE A 183 -20.38 -20.34 3.28
C PHE A 183 -20.34 -21.57 4.19
N SER A 184 -19.36 -22.46 3.98
CA SER A 184 -19.22 -23.69 4.76
C SER A 184 -18.96 -23.41 6.22
N MET A 185 -18.11 -22.41 6.53
CA MET A 185 -17.82 -22.03 7.91
C MET A 185 -19.05 -21.46 8.62
N MET A 186 -19.80 -20.57 7.96
CA MET A 186 -21.05 -20.05 8.53
C MET A 186 -22.14 -21.12 8.68
N LEU A 187 -22.21 -22.05 7.73
CA LEU A 187 -23.17 -23.16 7.76
C LEU A 187 -22.84 -24.14 8.89
N LEU A 188 -21.57 -24.55 8.98
CA LEU A 188 -21.09 -25.52 9.96
C LEU A 188 -21.28 -25.02 11.41
N TRP A 189 -21.10 -23.71 11.64
CA TRP A 189 -21.35 -23.09 12.95
C TRP A 189 -22.80 -22.61 13.16
N GLY A 190 -23.72 -22.90 12.23
CA GLY A 190 -25.14 -22.55 12.38
C GLY A 190 -25.47 -21.06 12.28
N ARG A 191 -24.48 -20.19 12.02
CA ARG A 191 -24.63 -18.72 11.94
C ARG A 191 -25.59 -18.26 10.84
N LEU A 192 -25.79 -19.09 9.82
CA LEU A 192 -26.73 -18.83 8.71
C LEU A 192 -28.21 -18.86 9.14
N HIS A 193 -28.55 -19.62 10.18
CA HIS A 193 -29.94 -19.80 10.63
C HIS A 193 -30.25 -18.98 11.89
N GLU A 194 -29.27 -18.26 12.43
CA GLU A 194 -29.42 -17.46 13.62
C GLU A 194 -30.43 -16.32 13.39
N GLY A 195 -31.58 -16.38 14.08
CA GLY A 195 -32.67 -15.42 13.96
C GLY A 195 -33.66 -15.67 12.81
N ASP A 196 -33.65 -16.85 12.17
CA ASP A 196 -34.49 -17.20 11.01
C ASP A 196 -34.55 -16.13 9.91
N PRO A 197 -33.38 -15.70 9.37
CA PRO A 197 -33.33 -14.63 8.39
C PRO A 197 -33.93 -15.04 7.03
N PRO A 198 -34.42 -14.07 6.23
CA PRO A 198 -34.75 -14.32 4.84
C PRO A 198 -33.49 -14.73 4.05
N ALA A 199 -33.68 -15.52 2.98
CA ALA A 199 -32.57 -16.07 2.18
C ALA A 199 -31.59 -15.01 1.65
N VAL A 200 -32.09 -13.80 1.34
CA VAL A 200 -31.26 -12.68 0.85
C VAL A 200 -30.33 -12.16 1.95
N GLU A 201 -30.81 -12.08 3.20
CA GLU A 201 -29.98 -11.66 4.34
C GLU A 201 -28.97 -12.75 4.71
N ALA A 202 -29.39 -14.02 4.70
CA ALA A 202 -28.48 -15.15 4.89
C ALA A 202 -27.33 -15.13 3.86
N PHE A 203 -27.65 -14.86 2.59
CA PHE A 203 -26.64 -14.65 1.55
C PHE A 203 -25.76 -13.42 1.83
N ALA A 204 -26.35 -12.29 2.26
CA ALA A 204 -25.60 -11.09 2.61
C ALA A 204 -24.57 -11.35 3.73
N ARG A 205 -24.93 -12.10 4.78
CA ARG A 205 -24.02 -12.52 5.86
C ARG A 205 -22.80 -13.27 5.31
N VAL A 206 -23.02 -14.18 4.37
CA VAL A 206 -21.94 -14.92 3.70
C VAL A 206 -21.05 -13.98 2.91
N THR A 207 -21.61 -13.01 2.18
CA THR A 207 -20.80 -12.05 1.41
C THR A 207 -19.90 -11.17 2.27
N VAL A 208 -20.28 -10.89 3.52
CA VAL A 208 -19.45 -10.14 4.47
C VAL A 208 -18.23 -10.97 4.88
N ILE A 209 -18.43 -12.23 5.29
CA ILE A 209 -17.32 -13.15 5.63
C ILE A 209 -16.46 -13.45 4.40
N TRP A 210 -17.10 -13.58 3.24
CA TRP A 210 -16.43 -13.83 1.97
C TRP A 210 -15.41 -12.75 1.63
N ALA A 211 -15.65 -11.49 1.99
CA ALA A 211 -14.68 -10.42 1.79
C ALA A 211 -13.33 -10.72 2.48
N ALA A 212 -13.37 -11.10 3.76
CA ALA A 212 -12.18 -11.48 4.52
C ALA A 212 -11.51 -12.73 3.92
N ALA A 213 -12.31 -13.75 3.60
CA ALA A 213 -11.82 -15.00 3.03
C ALA A 213 -11.16 -14.80 1.65
N ALA A 214 -11.74 -13.95 0.80
CA ALA A 214 -11.25 -13.65 -0.54
C ALA A 214 -9.91 -12.91 -0.47
N PHE A 215 -9.77 -11.94 0.45
CA PHE A 215 -8.51 -11.22 0.63
C PHE A 215 -7.41 -12.13 1.20
N GLY A 216 -7.75 -12.97 2.18
CA GLY A 216 -6.82 -13.99 2.69
C GLY A 216 -6.37 -14.96 1.60
N ALA A 217 -7.30 -15.45 0.77
CA ALA A 217 -6.98 -16.33 -0.34
C ALA A 217 -6.12 -15.64 -1.41
N ALA A 218 -6.43 -14.39 -1.75
CA ALA A 218 -5.65 -13.59 -2.68
C ALA A 218 -4.20 -13.38 -2.20
N LEU A 219 -4.02 -13.06 -0.92
CA LEU A 219 -2.69 -12.91 -0.32
C LEU A 219 -1.93 -14.23 -0.26
N GLY A 220 -2.60 -15.33 0.11
CA GLY A 220 -2.00 -16.67 0.12
C GLY A 220 -1.53 -17.12 -1.26
N ASP A 221 -2.24 -16.71 -2.31
CA ASP A 221 -1.90 -16.95 -3.71
C ASP A 221 -0.75 -16.05 -4.22
N ILE A 222 -0.50 -14.91 -3.56
CA ILE A 222 0.64 -14.02 -3.85
C ILE A 222 1.93 -14.51 -3.17
N LEU A 223 1.83 -15.19 -2.02
CA LEU A 223 2.99 -15.72 -1.32
C LEU A 223 3.78 -16.71 -2.20
N PRO A 224 5.12 -16.57 -2.29
CA PRO A 224 5.95 -17.48 -3.06
C PRO A 224 5.97 -18.86 -2.39
N GLY A 225 5.10 -19.74 -2.84
CA GLY A 225 5.20 -21.18 -2.59
C GLY A 225 5.74 -21.87 -3.83
N GLU A 226 6.75 -22.73 -3.67
CA GLU A 226 7.32 -23.63 -4.69
C GLU A 226 6.29 -24.70 -5.14
N SER A 227 5.10 -24.30 -5.58
CA SER A 227 4.16 -25.22 -6.18
C SER A 227 4.34 -25.19 -7.69
N GLU A 228 5.31 -25.96 -8.17
CA GLU A 228 5.19 -26.61 -9.49
C GLU A 228 4.05 -27.64 -9.43
N GLY A 229 2.83 -27.16 -9.23
CA GLY A 229 1.63 -27.98 -9.28
C GLY A 229 1.34 -28.32 -10.74
N ARG A 230 1.67 -29.53 -11.17
CA ARG A 230 1.22 -30.09 -12.45
C ARG A 230 -0.28 -29.79 -12.66
N LYS A 231 -0.63 -29.31 -13.86
CA LYS A 231 -1.99 -28.87 -14.18
C LYS A 231 -2.95 -30.04 -13.97
N LEU A 232 -4.08 -29.82 -13.28
CA LEU A 232 -5.10 -30.85 -13.02
C LEU A 232 -5.64 -31.51 -14.29
N GLY A 233 -5.56 -30.82 -15.44
CA GLY A 233 -5.89 -31.39 -16.75
C GLY A 233 -5.00 -32.57 -17.16
N ASP A 234 -3.72 -32.56 -16.76
CA ASP A 234 -2.77 -33.62 -17.11
C ASP A 234 -3.13 -34.93 -16.39
N ARG A 235 -3.65 -34.85 -15.15
CA ARG A 235 -4.13 -36.03 -14.40
C ARG A 235 -5.36 -36.69 -15.03
N LEU A 236 -6.26 -35.91 -15.61
CA LEU A 236 -7.43 -36.45 -16.31
C LEU A 236 -7.05 -37.04 -17.67
N GLY A 237 -6.01 -36.52 -18.32
CA GLY A 237 -5.40 -37.12 -19.52
C GLY A 237 -4.74 -38.47 -19.23
N ASP A 238 -3.87 -38.53 -18.21
CA ASP A 238 -3.16 -39.75 -17.79
C ASP A 238 -4.14 -40.88 -17.39
N LEU A 239 -5.19 -40.54 -16.65
CA LEU A 239 -6.24 -41.52 -16.28
C LEU A 239 -7.06 -41.99 -17.49
N GLY A 240 -7.20 -41.14 -18.51
CA GLY A 240 -7.88 -41.49 -19.76
C GLY A 240 -7.03 -42.40 -20.65
N GLU A 241 -5.71 -42.23 -20.68
CA GLU A 241 -4.78 -43.11 -21.40
C GLU A 241 -4.62 -44.45 -20.69
N SER A 242 -4.53 -44.49 -19.36
CA SER A 242 -4.40 -45.77 -18.64
C SER A 242 -5.64 -46.67 -18.75
N LEU A 243 -6.81 -46.13 -19.08
CA LEU A 243 -8.04 -46.89 -19.29
C LEU A 243 -8.24 -47.32 -20.74
N ARG A 244 -7.36 -46.88 -21.64
CA ARG A 244 -7.42 -47.17 -23.09
C ARG A 244 -6.45 -48.26 -23.51
N ASP A 245 -5.48 -48.58 -22.66
CA ASP A 245 -4.45 -49.61 -22.87
C ASP A 245 -4.77 -50.97 -22.19
N ASP A 246 -5.95 -51.12 -21.56
CA ASP A 246 -6.55 -52.38 -21.09
C ASP A 246 -7.72 -52.81 -21.98
#